data_AF-A0A9P4I8H9-F1
#
_entry.id   AF-A0A9P4I8H9-F1
#
_cell.length_a   1.000
_cell.length_b   1.000
_cell.length_c   1.000
_cell.angle_alpha   90.00
_cell.angle_beta   90.00
_cell.angle_gamma   90.00
#
_symmetry.space_group_name_H-M   'P 1'
#
loop_
_entity.id
_entity.type
_entity.pdbx_description
1 polymer ?
#
loop_
_entity_poly.entity_id
_entity_poly.type
_entity_poly.pdbx_seq_one_letter_code
_entity_poly.pdbx_strand_id
1 'polypeptide(L)'
;DDDTSSDGPTKRRRRSPPPINTSSPELSDEDRLLLRLKDEEHVSWKDIAARFQTDLGKVYQVPALQMRLKRLRERLRVWTEADISALRMAHEYWERNKFEIIAAKMIEFGATEKWSPRQCSRKWQEMNVGVDLYAMQSVPTPAFSYTSSPIEAP
;
A
#
# COMPACT_ATOMS: atom_id res chain seq x y z
N ASP A 1 -47.29 0.85 21.92
CA ASP A 1 -46.09 0.64 22.76
C ASP A 1 -45.47 -0.68 22.29
N ASP A 2 -44.53 -0.60 21.35
CA ASP A 2 -43.05 -0.63 21.56
C ASP A 2 -42.58 -2.11 21.62
N ASP A 3 -41.64 -2.66 20.85
CA ASP A 3 -40.41 -2.16 20.24
C ASP A 3 -40.00 -3.21 19.18
N THR A 4 -39.72 -2.79 17.93
CA THR A 4 -39.15 -3.66 16.88
C THR A 4 -37.76 -3.12 16.53
N SER A 5 -36.76 -3.51 17.31
CA SER A 5 -35.36 -3.15 17.09
C SER A 5 -34.77 -3.94 15.92
N SER A 6 -34.75 -3.33 14.73
CA SER A 6 -34.05 -3.84 13.55
C SER A 6 -32.58 -3.42 13.58
N ASP A 7 -31.71 -4.43 13.57
CA ASP A 7 -30.25 -4.36 13.54
C ASP A 7 -29.74 -3.61 12.29
N GLY A 8 -28.87 -2.62 12.49
CA GLY A 8 -28.30 -1.79 11.43
C GLY A 8 -26.89 -2.28 11.02
N PRO A 9 -26.55 -2.32 9.73
CA PRO A 9 -25.23 -2.79 9.31
C PRO A 9 -24.13 -1.80 9.70
N THR A 10 -23.26 -2.23 10.62
CA THR A 10 -22.06 -1.50 11.03
C THR A 10 -21.08 -1.35 9.85
N LYS A 11 -21.08 -0.14 9.28
CA LYS A 11 -20.17 0.27 8.20
C LYS A 11 -18.73 0.27 8.73
N ARG A 12 -17.99 -0.82 8.47
CA ARG A 12 -16.55 -0.93 8.78
C ARG A 12 -15.81 0.22 8.08
N ARG A 13 -15.39 1.23 8.86
CA ARG A 13 -14.50 2.31 8.41
C ARG A 13 -13.26 1.68 7.78
N ARG A 14 -13.13 1.78 6.46
CA ARG A 14 -11.85 1.59 5.76
C ARG A 14 -10.87 2.59 6.34
N ARG A 15 -9.93 2.11 7.17
CA ARG A 15 -8.75 2.90 7.53
C ARG A 15 -7.91 3.01 6.27
N SER A 16 -7.74 4.24 5.78
CA SER A 16 -6.75 4.56 4.76
C SER A 16 -5.37 4.03 5.19
N PRO A 17 -4.53 3.56 4.25
CA PRO A 17 -3.16 3.21 4.59
C PRO A 17 -2.47 4.45 5.18
N PRO A 18 -1.73 4.31 6.29
CA PRO A 18 -0.98 5.42 6.84
C PRO A 18 0.05 5.93 5.80
N PRO A 19 0.36 7.24 5.81
CA PRO A 19 1.39 7.79 4.94
C PRO A 19 2.72 7.06 5.19
N ILE A 20 3.48 6.86 4.11
CA ILE A 20 4.83 6.28 4.16
C ILE A 20 5.72 7.28 4.88
N ASN A 21 5.78 7.18 6.21
CA ASN A 21 6.70 7.95 7.02
C ASN A 21 8.12 7.44 6.74
N THR A 22 8.94 8.27 6.12
CA THR A 22 10.39 8.06 5.91
C THR A 22 11.21 8.24 7.19
N SER A 23 10.55 8.48 8.34
CA SER A 23 11.18 8.50 9.65
C SER A 23 11.51 7.07 10.09
N SER A 24 12.78 6.81 10.42
CA SER A 24 13.22 5.58 11.08
C SER A 24 12.22 5.16 12.17
N PRO A 25 11.76 3.91 12.20
CA PRO A 25 10.75 3.47 13.16
C PRO A 25 11.30 3.60 14.58
N GLU A 26 10.78 4.57 15.34
CA GLU A 26 11.16 4.74 16.74
C GLU A 26 10.73 3.48 17.53
N LEU A 27 11.68 2.91 18.28
CA LEU A 27 11.47 1.71 19.08
C LEU A 27 11.02 2.10 20.48
N SER A 28 9.88 1.57 20.90
CA SER A 28 9.44 1.60 22.30
C SER A 28 10.45 0.88 23.20
N ASP A 29 10.53 1.27 24.47
CA ASP A 29 11.41 0.66 25.47
C ASP A 29 11.20 -0.85 25.59
N GLU A 30 9.95 -1.31 25.47
CA GLU A 30 9.60 -2.74 25.42
C GLU A 30 10.23 -3.46 24.22
N ASP A 31 10.24 -2.83 23.05
CA ASP A 31 10.79 -3.42 21.83
C ASP A 31 12.32 -3.48 21.90
N ARG A 32 12.97 -2.48 22.49
CA ARG A 32 14.41 -2.46 22.76
C ARG A 32 14.81 -3.58 23.73
N LEU A 33 14.05 -3.74 24.82
CA LEU A 33 14.26 -4.82 25.79
C LEU A 33 14.11 -6.20 25.13
N LEU A 34 13.06 -6.37 24.31
CA LEU A 34 12.80 -7.64 23.63
C LEU A 34 13.93 -8.04 22.67
N LEU A 35 14.47 -7.08 21.93
CA LEU A 35 15.60 -7.30 21.01
C LEU A 35 16.86 -7.67 21.78
N ARG A 36 17.23 -6.89 22.81
CA ARG A 36 18.41 -7.17 23.64
C ARG A 36 18.38 -8.58 24.22
N LEU A 37 17.29 -8.92 24.92
CA LEU A 37 17.18 -10.21 25.60
C LEU A 37 17.26 -11.38 24.61
N LYS A 38 16.70 -11.23 23.40
CA LYS A 38 16.67 -12.32 22.43
C LYS A 38 17.94 -12.45 21.59
N ASP A 39 18.51 -11.33 21.18
CA ASP A 39 19.57 -11.27 20.17
C ASP A 39 20.96 -11.05 20.76
N GLU A 40 21.07 -10.30 21.87
CA GLU A 40 22.35 -10.08 22.56
C GLU A 40 22.58 -11.10 23.70
N GLU A 41 21.57 -11.30 24.55
CA GLU A 41 21.69 -12.18 25.73
C GLU A 41 21.24 -13.63 25.46
N HIS A 42 20.64 -13.90 24.28
CA HIS A 42 20.13 -15.22 23.86
C HIS A 42 19.22 -15.93 24.88
N VAL A 43 18.44 -15.16 25.63
CA VAL A 43 17.57 -15.65 26.72
C VAL A 43 16.41 -16.48 26.16
N SER A 44 15.97 -17.49 26.92
CA SER A 44 14.81 -18.31 26.58
C SER A 44 13.51 -17.51 26.65
N TRP A 45 12.49 -17.89 25.87
CA TRP A 45 11.21 -17.16 25.87
C TRP A 45 10.51 -17.11 27.23
N LYS A 46 10.67 -18.16 28.04
CA LYS A 46 10.10 -18.22 29.39
C LYS A 46 10.76 -17.19 30.31
N ASP A 47 12.08 -17.10 30.24
CA ASP A 47 12.84 -16.16 31.08
C ASP A 47 12.67 -14.72 30.58
N ILE A 48 12.48 -14.50 29.29
CA ILE A 48 12.09 -13.19 28.74
C ILE A 48 10.74 -12.76 29.34
N ALA A 49 9.73 -13.64 29.37
CA ALA A 49 8.44 -13.30 29.96
C ALA A 49 8.56 -12.93 31.46
N ALA A 50 9.42 -13.65 32.20
CA ALA A 50 9.71 -13.32 33.59
C ALA A 50 10.37 -11.94 33.72
N ARG A 51 11.34 -11.59 32.86
CA ARG A 51 11.99 -10.27 32.86
C ARG A 51 11.03 -9.13 32.52
N PHE A 52 10.11 -9.34 31.58
CA PHE A 52 9.07 -8.35 31.30
C PHE A 52 8.17 -8.10 32.52
N GLN A 53 7.93 -9.14 33.34
CA GLN A 53 7.18 -8.99 34.58
C GLN A 53 8.00 -8.28 35.67
N THR A 54 9.29 -8.58 35.82
CA THR A 54 10.14 -7.95 36.85
C THR A 54 10.50 -6.51 36.51
N ASP A 55 10.87 -6.26 35.27
CA ASP A 55 11.49 -5.00 34.86
C ASP A 55 10.44 -3.94 34.48
N LEU A 56 9.30 -4.39 33.91
CA LEU A 56 8.24 -3.51 33.41
C LEU A 56 6.88 -3.74 34.09
N GLY A 57 6.76 -4.72 34.99
CA GLY A 57 5.49 -5.06 35.64
C GLY A 57 4.44 -5.64 34.68
N LYS A 58 4.82 -6.12 33.49
CA LYS A 58 3.90 -6.56 32.44
C LYS A 58 3.97 -8.06 32.21
N VAL A 59 2.83 -8.73 32.37
CA VAL A 59 2.68 -10.15 32.08
C VAL A 59 2.42 -10.33 30.59
N TYR A 60 3.33 -11.03 29.91
CA TYR A 60 3.13 -11.46 28.53
C TYR A 60 3.16 -12.98 28.41
N GLN A 61 2.29 -13.52 27.56
CA GLN A 61 2.37 -14.91 27.13
C GLN A 61 3.49 -15.07 26.10
N VAL A 62 4.21 -16.19 26.13
CA VAL A 62 5.31 -16.48 25.20
C VAL A 62 4.93 -16.29 23.72
N PRO A 63 3.78 -16.80 23.23
CA PRO A 63 3.37 -16.57 21.84
C PRO A 63 3.19 -15.09 21.48
N ALA A 64 2.76 -14.26 22.43
CA ALA A 64 2.60 -12.82 22.22
C ALA A 64 3.96 -12.13 22.03
N LEU A 65 4.97 -12.49 22.82
CA LEU A 65 6.34 -11.98 22.68
C LEU A 65 7.00 -12.45 21.37
N GLN A 66 6.80 -13.71 21.00
CA GLN A 66 7.25 -14.24 19.72
C GLN A 66 6.65 -13.47 18.55
N MET A 67 5.34 -13.23 18.59
CA MET A 67 4.64 -12.49 17.55
C MET A 67 5.07 -11.04 17.49
N ARG A 68 5.29 -10.42 18.65
CA ARG A 68 5.81 -9.07 18.76
C ARG A 68 7.20 -8.97 18.12
N LEU A 69 8.13 -9.85 18.49
CA LEU A 69 9.48 -9.85 17.90
C LEU A 69 9.44 -10.07 16.39
N LYS A 70 8.60 -11.00 15.90
CA LYS A 70 8.45 -11.24 14.46
C LYS A 70 8.03 -9.96 13.72
N ARG A 71 7.01 -9.26 14.22
CA ARG A 71 6.51 -8.01 13.61
C ARG A 71 7.50 -6.87 13.76
N LEU A 72 8.21 -6.83 14.88
CA LEU A 72 9.26 -5.86 15.14
C LEU A 72 10.38 -5.99 14.10
N ARG A 73 10.86 -7.20 13.82
CA ARG A 73 11.87 -7.46 12.80
C ARG A 73 11.42 -7.05 11.40
N GLU A 74 10.18 -7.35 11.04
CA GLU A 74 9.62 -6.91 9.75
C GLU A 74 9.58 -5.38 9.66
N ARG A 75 9.17 -4.69 10.73
CA ARG A 75 9.14 -3.23 10.78
C ARG A 75 10.53 -2.60 10.72
N LEU A 76 11.53 -3.26 11.30
CA LEU A 76 12.93 -2.82 11.27
C LEU A 76 13.67 -3.21 9.99
N ARG A 77 13.03 -3.89 9.04
CA ARG A 77 13.66 -4.30 7.80
C ARG A 77 14.10 -3.06 7.02
N VAL A 78 15.40 -2.95 6.81
CA VAL A 78 16.02 -1.87 6.02
C VAL A 78 16.23 -2.37 4.60
N TRP A 79 15.86 -1.54 3.62
CA TRP A 79 16.24 -1.76 2.23
C TRP A 79 17.73 -1.45 2.08
N THR A 80 18.51 -2.44 1.65
CA THR A 80 19.92 -2.21 1.36
C THR A 80 20.06 -1.43 0.05
N GLU A 81 21.20 -0.76 -0.15
CA GLU A 81 21.46 -0.07 -1.43
C GLU A 81 21.42 -1.05 -2.62
N ALA A 82 21.85 -2.30 -2.40
CA ALA A 82 21.73 -3.36 -3.39
C ALA A 82 20.27 -3.68 -3.73
N ASP A 83 19.38 -3.75 -2.72
CA ASP A 83 17.95 -3.98 -2.94
C ASP A 83 17.31 -2.82 -3.72
N ILE A 84 17.66 -1.58 -3.37
CA ILE A 84 17.16 -0.38 -4.05
C ILE A 84 17.63 -0.33 -5.50
N SER A 85 18.91 -0.62 -5.73
CA SER A 85 19.49 -0.71 -7.08
C SER A 85 18.82 -1.79 -7.91
N ALA A 86 18.68 -3.00 -7.36
CA ALA A 86 17.99 -4.10 -8.01
C ALA A 86 16.52 -3.76 -8.34
N LEU A 87 15.82 -3.09 -7.41
CA LEU A 87 14.45 -2.64 -7.64
C LEU A 87 14.37 -1.65 -8.81
N ARG A 88 15.28 -0.68 -8.87
CA ARG A 88 15.34 0.29 -9.98
C ARG A 88 15.58 -0.42 -11.31
N MET A 89 16.57 -1.31 -11.38
CA MET A 89 16.89 -2.08 -12.59
C MET A 89 15.71 -2.96 -13.04
N ALA A 90 15.03 -3.62 -12.09
CA ALA A 90 13.87 -4.45 -12.39
C ALA A 90 12.71 -3.62 -12.94
N HIS A 91 12.44 -2.45 -12.34
CA HIS A 91 11.40 -1.54 -12.81
C HIS A 91 11.71 -1.02 -14.21
N GLU A 92 12.93 -0.56 -14.44
CA GLU A 92 13.40 -0.03 -15.72
C GLU A 92 13.34 -1.10 -16.84
N TYR A 93 13.71 -2.34 -16.51
CA TYR A 93 13.55 -3.47 -17.43
C TYR A 93 12.07 -3.70 -17.77
N TRP A 94 11.20 -3.73 -16.76
CA TRP A 94 9.77 -3.89 -16.98
C TRP A 94 9.21 -2.76 -17.85
N GLU A 95 9.55 -1.49 -17.61
CA GLU A 95 9.05 -0.37 -18.40
C GLU A 95 9.39 -0.50 -19.89
N ARG A 96 10.62 -0.93 -20.19
CA ARG A 96 11.07 -1.15 -21.57
C ARG A 96 10.43 -2.37 -22.23
N ASN A 97 10.19 -3.42 -21.46
CA ASN A 97 9.77 -4.73 -21.99
C ASN A 97 8.31 -5.09 -21.65
N LYS A 98 7.53 -4.19 -21.05
CA LYS A 98 6.17 -4.50 -20.58
C LYS A 98 5.28 -5.10 -21.66
N PHE A 99 5.38 -4.62 -22.90
CA PHE A 99 4.58 -5.15 -24.00
C PHE A 99 5.13 -6.46 -24.59
N GLU A 100 6.42 -6.73 -24.44
CA GLU A 100 6.99 -8.06 -24.71
C GLU A 100 6.43 -9.08 -23.72
N ILE A 101 6.43 -8.72 -22.42
CA ILE A 101 5.89 -9.55 -21.34
C ILE A 101 4.38 -9.78 -21.55
N ILE A 102 3.62 -8.73 -21.88
CA ILE A 102 2.19 -8.83 -22.16
C ILE A 102 1.93 -9.73 -23.37
N ALA A 103 2.61 -9.51 -24.50
CA ALA A 103 2.46 -10.31 -25.71
C ALA A 103 2.70 -11.81 -25.45
N ALA A 104 3.76 -12.14 -24.71
CA ALA A 104 4.06 -13.52 -24.32
C ALA A 104 2.94 -14.15 -23.49
N LYS A 105 2.27 -13.37 -22.63
CA LYS A 105 1.18 -13.84 -21.76
C LYS A 105 -0.19 -13.89 -22.41
N MET A 106 -0.41 -13.27 -23.57
CA MET A 106 -1.75 -13.19 -24.16
C MET A 106 -2.38 -14.56 -24.45
N ILE A 107 -1.59 -15.54 -24.89
CA ILE A 107 -2.09 -16.91 -25.14
C ILE A 107 -2.53 -17.58 -23.84
N GLU A 108 -1.75 -17.42 -22.76
CA GLU A 108 -2.10 -17.97 -21.44
C GLU A 108 -3.41 -17.38 -20.90
N PHE A 109 -3.75 -16.16 -21.31
CA PHE A 109 -5.01 -15.49 -20.97
C PHE A 109 -6.14 -15.71 -22.00
N GLY A 110 -5.97 -16.65 -22.93
CA GLY A 110 -7.03 -17.08 -23.83
C GLY A 110 -7.09 -16.35 -25.18
N ALA A 111 -6.04 -15.60 -25.55
CA ALA A 111 -5.91 -15.17 -26.95
C ALA A 111 -5.75 -16.39 -27.86
N THR A 112 -6.50 -16.42 -28.95
CA THR A 112 -6.50 -17.51 -29.91
C THR A 112 -5.29 -17.49 -30.84
N GLU A 113 -4.62 -16.34 -30.96
CA GLU A 113 -3.47 -16.13 -31.83
C GLU A 113 -2.37 -15.32 -31.14
N LYS A 114 -1.16 -15.37 -31.71
CA LYS A 114 0.00 -14.64 -31.19
C LYS A 114 -0.07 -13.19 -31.61
N TRP A 115 -0.05 -12.30 -30.62
CA TRP A 115 0.00 -10.85 -30.82
C TRP A 115 1.41 -10.33 -30.63
N SER A 116 1.86 -9.44 -31.53
CA SER A 116 3.15 -8.78 -31.36
C SER A 116 3.09 -7.71 -30.26
N PRO A 117 4.20 -7.42 -29.57
CA PRO A 117 4.31 -6.36 -28.56
C PRO A 117 3.78 -5.00 -29.05
N ARG A 118 4.03 -4.67 -30.32
CA ARG A 118 3.54 -3.42 -30.94
C ARG A 118 2.02 -3.40 -31.09
N GLN A 119 1.39 -4.52 -31.45
CA GLN A 119 -0.06 -4.63 -31.53
C GLN A 119 -0.70 -4.50 -30.15
N CYS A 120 -0.14 -5.19 -29.14
CA CYS A 120 -0.58 -5.07 -27.75
C CYS A 120 -0.48 -3.62 -27.26
N SER A 121 0.64 -2.95 -27.52
CA SER A 121 0.87 -1.55 -27.15
C SER A 121 -0.15 -0.61 -27.77
N ARG A 122 -0.37 -0.70 -29.08
CA ARG A 122 -1.36 0.12 -29.79
C ARG A 122 -2.76 -0.12 -29.23
N LYS A 123 -3.15 -1.39 -29.06
CA LYS A 123 -4.48 -1.73 -28.56
C LYS A 123 -4.69 -1.24 -27.13
N TRP A 124 -3.67 -1.37 -26.29
CA TRP A 124 -3.68 -0.85 -24.93
C TRP A 124 -3.88 0.67 -24.89
N GLN A 125 -3.16 1.41 -25.74
CA GLN A 125 -3.32 2.86 -25.86
C GLN A 125 -4.73 3.24 -26.32
N GLU A 126 -5.29 2.57 -27.33
CA GLU A 126 -6.68 2.81 -27.78
C GLU A 126 -7.70 2.66 -26.63
N MET A 127 -7.57 1.60 -25.82
CA MET A 127 -8.46 1.34 -24.70
C MET A 127 -8.29 2.39 -23.58
N ASN A 128 -7.05 2.86 -23.35
CA ASN A 128 -6.75 3.83 -22.30
C ASN A 128 -7.03 5.29 -22.68
N VAL A 129 -6.93 5.65 -23.97
CA VAL A 129 -7.29 7.00 -24.47
C VAL A 129 -8.77 7.32 -24.23
N GLY A 130 -9.65 6.30 -24.28
CA GLY A 130 -11.05 6.46 -23.87
C GLY A 130 -11.24 6.74 -22.38
N VAL A 131 -10.34 6.26 -21.53
CA VAL A 131 -10.36 6.49 -20.08
C VAL A 131 -9.91 7.92 -19.74
N ASP A 132 -8.88 8.43 -20.43
CA ASP A 132 -8.39 9.81 -20.24
C ASP A 132 -9.43 10.85 -20.68
N LEU A 133 -10.14 10.61 -21.80
CA LEU A 133 -11.21 11.49 -22.28
C LEU A 133 -12.45 11.48 -21.36
N TYR A 134 -12.78 10.33 -20.77
CA TYR A 134 -13.89 10.22 -19.82
C TYR A 134 -13.57 10.86 -18.46
N ALA A 135 -12.31 10.74 -17.99
CA ALA A 135 -11.86 11.38 -16.75
C ALA A 135 -11.80 12.92 -16.84
N MET A 136 -11.53 13.49 -18.03
CA MET A 136 -11.58 14.93 -18.27
C MET A 136 -13.01 15.51 -18.35
N GLN A 137 -14.04 14.68 -18.59
CA GLN A 137 -15.43 15.14 -18.69
C GLN A 137 -16.17 15.21 -17.35
N SER A 138 -15.60 14.66 -16.26
CA SER A 138 -16.24 14.66 -14.94
C SER A 138 -15.89 15.85 -14.04
N VAL A 139 -15.27 16.91 -14.57
CA VAL A 139 -15.05 18.15 -13.80
C VAL A 139 -16.34 18.99 -13.90
N PRO A 140 -17.05 19.29 -12.80
CA PRO A 140 -18.22 20.16 -12.84
C PRO A 140 -17.72 21.57 -13.19
N THR A 141 -18.05 22.06 -14.38
CA THR A 141 -17.83 23.46 -14.75
C THR A 141 -18.71 24.36 -13.87
N PRO A 142 -18.16 25.33 -13.13
CA PRO A 142 -18.99 26.33 -12.46
C PRO A 142 -19.65 27.19 -13.54
N ALA A 143 -20.98 27.27 -13.50
CA ALA A 143 -21.77 28.09 -14.41
C ALA A 143 -21.48 29.57 -14.17
N PHE A 144 -20.68 30.20 -15.03
CA PHE A 144 -20.58 31.65 -15.10
C PHE A 144 -21.66 32.17 -16.06
N SER A 145 -22.71 32.75 -15.49
CA SER A 145 -23.74 33.49 -16.21
C SER A 145 -23.17 34.81 -16.73
N TYR A 146 -22.99 34.91 -18.05
CA TYR A 146 -22.61 36.14 -18.74
C TYR A 146 -23.83 37.07 -18.84
N THR A 147 -23.78 38.22 -18.15
CA THR A 147 -24.75 39.30 -18.34
C THR A 147 -24.17 40.28 -19.37
N SER A 148 -24.71 40.27 -20.58
CA SER A 148 -24.40 41.29 -21.60
C SER A 148 -25.08 42.61 -21.23
N SER A 149 -24.35 43.73 -21.21
CA SER A 149 -24.93 45.08 -21.18
C SER A 149 -24.45 45.87 -22.40
N PRO A 150 -25.35 46.52 -23.17
CA PRO A 150 -24.98 47.39 -24.27
C PRO A 150 -24.78 48.81 -23.77
N ILE A 151 -23.77 49.52 -24.28
CA ILE A 151 -23.80 50.98 -24.26
C ILE A 151 -23.40 51.49 -25.64
N GLU A 152 -24.37 52.13 -26.26
CA GLU A 152 -24.26 52.87 -27.51
C GLU A 152 -24.47 54.35 -27.16
N ALA A 153 -23.62 55.22 -27.72
CA ALA A 153 -23.81 56.65 -28.03
C ALA A 153 -22.52 57.46 -27.80
N PRO A 154 -22.43 58.70 -28.32
CA PRO A 154 -23.02 59.28 -29.53
C PRO A 154 -21.99 59.69 -30.59
#